data_AF-Q6SK08-F1
#
_entry.id   AF-Q6SK08-F1
#
_cell.length_a   1.000
_cell.length_b   1.000
_cell.length_c   1.000
_cell.angle_alpha   90.00
_cell.angle_beta   90.00
_cell.angle_gamma   90.00
#
_symmetry.space_group_name_H-M   'P 1'
#
loop_
_entity.id
_entity.type
_entity.pdbx_description
1 polymer ?
#
loop_
_entity_poly.entity_id
_entity_poly.type
_entity_poly.pdbx_seq_one_letter_code
_entity_poly.pdbx_strand_id
1 'polypeptide(L)'
;MTCSGVCLRAITSEFPPASILGHETHIVTGLLHGDPTNYAPLLSIPIMIVSFALIEDKAPTAADFIDSRMDQLATATYSGTYMLALLFIVLRIIYMLRHKARGPYATFSAGLLVVAAACSCHIAYVVLFHFSPWDAFAQAIGSWFDRLFYLGLSVTAAGWLILFLSKQLPKLRLWMIDALWLTALRIRVNADRSRVSPARDLFNETLENGVYKSLIVLHNYQRGNMTMFPEPVQGRISQIEAKLDAQT
;
A
#
# COMPACT_ATOMS: atom_id res chain seq x y z
N MET A 1 10.67 3.16 -20.76
CA MET A 1 9.95 2.47 -19.66
C MET A 1 8.78 3.35 -19.27
N THR A 2 7.56 3.02 -19.72
CA THR A 2 6.37 3.83 -19.42
C THR A 2 5.91 3.56 -17.98
N CYS A 3 5.64 4.62 -17.22
CA CYS A 3 5.12 4.56 -15.87
C CYS A 3 3.82 3.74 -15.74
N SER A 4 3.07 3.50 -16.83
CA SER A 4 1.77 2.82 -16.76
C SER A 4 1.86 1.33 -16.39
N GLY A 5 2.89 0.60 -16.83
CA GLY A 5 3.06 -0.82 -16.48
C GLY A 5 3.51 -1.04 -15.04
N VAL A 6 4.36 -0.15 -14.51
CA VAL A 6 4.81 -0.17 -13.10
C VAL A 6 3.68 0.31 -12.19
N CYS A 7 2.90 1.32 -12.58
CA CYS A 7 1.75 1.78 -11.80
C CYS A 7 0.64 0.74 -11.73
N LEU A 8 0.32 0.03 -12.81
CA LEU A 8 -0.71 -1.01 -12.77
C LEU A 8 -0.30 -2.21 -11.91
N ARG A 9 0.99 -2.58 -11.95
CA ARG A 9 1.55 -3.64 -11.10
C ARG A 9 1.61 -3.22 -9.64
N ALA A 10 2.04 -1.98 -9.34
CA ALA A 10 2.02 -1.43 -7.99
C ALA A 10 0.60 -1.31 -7.43
N ILE A 11 -0.37 -0.85 -8.23
CA ILE A 11 -1.77 -0.76 -7.82
C ILE A 11 -2.35 -2.15 -7.55
N THR A 12 -2.06 -3.16 -8.37
CA THR A 12 -2.59 -4.53 -8.18
C THR A 12 -1.85 -5.34 -7.12
N SER A 13 -0.56 -5.10 -6.87
CA SER A 13 0.20 -5.76 -5.80
C SER A 13 0.14 -5.05 -4.44
N GLU A 14 -0.23 -3.76 -4.42
CA GLU A 14 -0.32 -2.93 -3.20
C GLU A 14 -1.74 -2.39 -2.92
N PHE A 15 -2.77 -2.95 -3.56
CA PHE A 15 -4.12 -2.88 -2.98
C PHE A 15 -3.99 -3.39 -1.54
N PRO A 16 -4.44 -2.61 -0.54
CA PRO A 16 -3.96 -2.72 0.82
C PRO A 16 -4.02 -4.19 1.24
N PRO A 17 -2.90 -4.77 1.73
CA PRO A 17 -2.91 -6.14 2.22
C PRO A 17 -4.09 -6.25 3.18
N ALA A 18 -4.77 -7.40 3.17
CA ALA A 18 -5.94 -7.67 4.00
C ALA A 18 -5.72 -7.32 5.49
N SER A 19 -4.47 -7.11 5.92
CA SER A 19 -4.07 -6.57 7.22
C SER A 19 -4.48 -5.11 7.52
N ILE A 20 -4.72 -4.24 6.52
CA ILE A 20 -5.15 -2.84 6.75
C ILE A 20 -6.67 -2.76 6.96
N LEU A 21 -7.44 -3.67 6.37
CA LEU A 21 -8.84 -3.90 6.72
C LEU A 21 -8.84 -4.95 7.84
N GLY A 22 -8.69 -4.51 9.10
CA GLY A 22 -8.45 -5.39 10.25
C GLY A 22 -9.33 -6.65 10.30
N HIS A 23 -8.90 -7.62 11.10
CA HIS A 23 -9.36 -8.99 11.34
C HIS A 23 -10.89 -9.23 11.54
N GLU A 24 -11.75 -8.23 11.31
CA GLU A 24 -13.21 -8.31 11.15
C GLU A 24 -13.64 -8.53 9.67
N THR A 25 -12.81 -9.16 8.84
CA THR A 25 -13.07 -9.36 7.40
C THR A 25 -13.92 -10.58 7.05
N HIS A 26 -14.66 -11.15 8.00
CA HIS A 26 -15.69 -12.13 7.66
C HIS A 26 -17.06 -11.52 7.32
N ILE A 27 -17.30 -10.21 7.56
CA ILE A 27 -18.64 -9.63 7.34
C ILE A 27 -18.67 -8.36 6.46
N VAL A 28 -17.56 -7.63 6.25
CA VAL A 28 -17.61 -6.36 5.51
C VAL A 28 -16.42 -6.14 4.56
N THR A 29 -15.97 -7.19 3.88
CA THR A 29 -15.54 -7.02 2.50
C THR A 29 -16.79 -7.27 1.67
N GLY A 30 -17.22 -6.31 0.86
CA GLY A 30 -18.19 -6.53 -0.23
C GLY A 30 -17.63 -7.45 -1.33
N LEU A 31 -16.89 -8.49 -0.92
CA LEU A 31 -16.46 -9.66 -1.66
C LEU A 31 -17.50 -10.76 -1.38
N LEU A 32 -18.78 -10.44 -1.49
CA LEU A 32 -19.78 -11.47 -1.69
C LEU A 32 -19.43 -12.15 -3.01
N HIS A 33 -19.06 -13.43 -2.90
CA HIS A 33 -18.91 -14.37 -3.99
C HIS A 33 -20.22 -14.37 -4.78
N GLY A 34 -20.32 -13.53 -5.81
CA GLY A 34 -21.55 -13.34 -6.60
C GLY A 34 -21.96 -11.91 -6.94
N ASP A 35 -21.26 -10.86 -6.51
CA ASP A 35 -21.58 -9.50 -7.01
C ASP A 35 -20.97 -9.29 -8.41
N PRO A 36 -21.78 -9.29 -9.49
CA PRO A 36 -21.28 -9.27 -10.87
C PRO A 36 -20.50 -7.99 -11.20
N THR A 37 -20.67 -6.94 -10.41
CA THR A 37 -19.95 -5.67 -10.54
C THR A 37 -18.45 -5.78 -10.24
N ASN A 38 -18.01 -6.87 -9.58
CA ASN A 38 -16.60 -7.13 -9.28
C ASN A 38 -15.74 -7.43 -10.51
N TYR A 39 -16.33 -8.00 -11.56
CA TYR A 39 -15.61 -8.46 -12.74
C TYR A 39 -15.55 -7.39 -13.84
N ALA A 40 -16.21 -6.25 -13.66
CA ALA A 40 -16.29 -5.21 -14.69
C ALA A 40 -14.91 -4.73 -15.20
N PRO A 41 -13.89 -4.49 -14.36
CA PRO A 41 -12.54 -4.16 -14.84
C PRO A 41 -11.82 -5.35 -15.49
N LEU A 42 -12.15 -6.58 -15.10
CA LEU A 42 -11.55 -7.77 -15.71
C LEU A 42 -12.07 -7.99 -17.14
N LEU A 43 -13.32 -7.60 -17.40
CA LEU A 43 -13.90 -7.62 -18.75
C LEU A 43 -13.23 -6.59 -19.68
N SER A 44 -12.56 -5.56 -19.15
CA SER A 44 -11.85 -4.58 -19.98
C SER A 44 -10.52 -5.12 -20.52
N ILE A 45 -9.94 -6.15 -19.89
CA ILE A 45 -8.67 -6.76 -20.29
C ILE A 45 -8.70 -7.32 -21.72
N PRO A 46 -9.65 -8.21 -22.12
CA PRO A 46 -9.70 -8.71 -23.48
C PRO A 46 -9.91 -7.61 -24.52
N ILE A 47 -10.72 -6.59 -24.20
CA ILE A 47 -10.93 -5.42 -25.06
C ILE A 47 -9.61 -4.68 -25.29
N MET A 48 -8.84 -4.46 -24.21
CA MET A 48 -7.54 -3.81 -24.30
C MET A 48 -6.53 -4.64 -25.10
N ILE A 49 -6.50 -5.96 -24.92
CA ILE A 49 -5.60 -6.87 -25.67
C ILE A 49 -5.92 -6.81 -27.16
N VAL A 50 -7.20 -6.95 -27.53
CA VAL A 50 -7.63 -6.90 -28.94
C VAL A 50 -7.34 -5.52 -29.53
N SER A 51 -7.67 -4.44 -28.83
CA SER A 51 -7.40 -3.07 -29.29
C SER A 51 -5.91 -2.86 -29.51
N PHE A 52 -5.05 -3.27 -28.57
CA PHE A 52 -3.60 -3.15 -28.71
C PHE A 52 -3.04 -3.96 -29.88
N ALA A 53 -3.56 -5.17 -30.11
CA ALA A 53 -3.16 -6.01 -31.24
C ALA A 53 -3.46 -5.34 -32.60
N LEU A 54 -4.56 -4.58 -32.67
CA LEU A 54 -5.02 -3.86 -33.87
C LEU A 54 -4.30 -2.52 -34.11
N ILE A 55 -3.50 -2.02 -33.16
CA ILE A 55 -2.71 -0.79 -33.38
C ILE A 55 -1.66 -1.05 -34.47
N GLU A 56 -1.66 -0.20 -35.48
CA GLU A 56 -0.72 -0.24 -36.59
C GLU A 56 0.62 0.40 -36.19
N ASP A 57 1.71 -0.11 -36.77
CA ASP A 57 3.08 0.34 -36.53
C ASP A 57 3.44 0.46 -35.03
N LYS A 58 3.65 -0.70 -34.39
CA LYS A 58 4.03 -0.85 -32.97
C LYS A 58 5.51 -0.51 -32.74
N ALA A 59 5.95 0.62 -33.27
CA ALA A 59 7.28 1.21 -33.10
C ALA A 59 7.74 1.14 -31.62
N PRO A 60 9.06 1.25 -31.31
CA PRO A 60 9.56 1.07 -29.95
C PRO A 60 8.80 1.93 -28.95
N THR A 61 8.47 1.34 -27.78
CA THR A 61 7.69 1.96 -26.70
C THR A 61 8.24 3.35 -26.33
N ALA A 62 7.60 4.38 -26.88
CA ALA A 62 7.91 5.78 -26.62
C ALA A 62 6.92 6.37 -25.60
N ALA A 63 7.31 7.45 -24.93
CA ALA A 63 6.47 8.08 -23.90
C ALA A 63 5.18 8.69 -24.50
N ASP A 64 5.27 9.13 -25.75
CA ASP A 64 4.24 9.74 -26.59
C ASP A 64 3.55 8.73 -27.53
N PHE A 65 3.70 7.42 -27.29
CA PHE A 65 3.14 6.37 -28.14
C PHE A 65 1.62 6.49 -28.34
N ILE A 66 0.90 6.86 -27.28
CA ILE A 66 -0.56 7.02 -27.31
C ILE A 66 -0.95 8.29 -28.06
N ASP A 67 -0.30 9.42 -27.78
CA ASP A 67 -0.63 10.71 -28.40
C ASP A 67 -0.35 10.71 -29.90
N SER A 68 0.74 10.06 -30.32
CA SER A 68 1.13 9.95 -31.73
C SER A 68 0.22 9.04 -32.57
N ARG A 69 -0.66 8.26 -31.95
CA ARG A 69 -1.54 7.29 -32.63
C ARG A 69 -3.01 7.44 -32.25
N MET A 70 -3.37 8.56 -31.62
CA MET A 70 -4.73 8.79 -31.12
C MET A 70 -5.77 8.93 -32.26
N ASP A 71 -5.30 9.16 -33.48
CA ASP A 71 -6.08 9.11 -34.72
C ASP A 71 -6.59 7.69 -35.04
N GLN A 72 -5.89 6.65 -34.60
CA GLN A 72 -6.33 5.26 -34.78
C GLN A 72 -7.43 4.89 -33.78
N LEU A 73 -8.56 4.38 -34.29
CA LEU A 73 -9.67 3.89 -33.46
C LEU A 73 -9.22 2.85 -32.44
N ALA A 74 -8.25 2.00 -32.80
CA ALA A 74 -7.66 1.00 -31.91
C ALA A 74 -6.98 1.65 -30.69
N THR A 75 -6.19 2.70 -30.90
CA THR A 75 -5.53 3.45 -29.82
C THR A 75 -6.53 4.20 -28.95
N ALA A 76 -7.52 4.86 -29.56
CA ALA A 76 -8.58 5.56 -28.84
C ALA A 76 -9.39 4.60 -27.96
N THR A 77 -9.76 3.43 -28.51
CA THR A 77 -10.49 2.38 -27.77
C THR A 77 -9.63 1.81 -26.65
N TYR A 78 -8.36 1.50 -26.91
CA TYR A 78 -7.42 1.00 -25.91
C TYR A 78 -7.27 1.98 -24.73
N SER A 79 -6.96 3.25 -25.04
CA SER A 79 -6.72 4.28 -24.05
C SER A 79 -7.99 4.66 -23.27
N GLY A 80 -9.12 4.82 -23.97
CA GLY A 80 -10.42 5.10 -23.37
C GLY A 80 -10.89 3.98 -22.45
N THR A 81 -10.76 2.71 -22.87
CA THR A 81 -11.12 1.55 -22.05
C THR A 81 -10.27 1.46 -20.80
N TYR A 82 -8.96 1.71 -20.92
CA TYR A 82 -8.05 1.76 -19.78
C TYR A 82 -8.46 2.83 -18.77
N MET A 83 -8.73 4.06 -19.23
CA MET A 83 -9.14 5.17 -18.34
C MET A 83 -10.51 4.94 -17.71
N LEU A 84 -11.45 4.31 -18.42
CA LEU A 84 -12.75 3.91 -17.87
C LEU A 84 -12.61 2.86 -16.78
N ALA A 85 -11.77 1.84 -16.98
CA ALA A 85 -11.51 0.82 -15.97
C ALA A 85 -10.88 1.45 -14.71
N LEU A 86 -9.89 2.33 -14.89
CA LEU A 86 -9.25 3.04 -13.79
C LEU A 86 -10.25 3.94 -13.05
N LEU A 87 -11.07 4.72 -13.78
CA LEU A 87 -12.11 5.57 -13.20
C LEU A 87 -13.10 4.74 -12.39
N PHE A 88 -13.56 3.61 -12.92
CA PHE A 88 -14.47 2.72 -12.20
C PHE A 88 -13.86 2.21 -10.89
N ILE A 89 -12.60 1.75 -10.92
CA ILE A 89 -11.88 1.30 -9.72
C ILE A 89 -11.78 2.43 -8.69
N VAL A 90 -11.35 3.62 -9.12
CA VAL A 90 -11.19 4.78 -8.24
C VAL A 90 -12.52 5.21 -7.62
N LEU A 91 -13.58 5.34 -8.42
CA LEU A 91 -14.92 5.67 -7.93
C LEU A 91 -15.45 4.64 -6.95
N ARG A 92 -15.18 3.35 -7.20
CA ARG A 92 -15.56 2.28 -6.29
C ARG A 92 -14.83 2.40 -4.95
N ILE A 93 -13.52 2.66 -4.94
CA ILE A 93 -12.76 2.87 -3.71
C ILE A 93 -13.32 4.08 -2.94
N ILE A 94 -13.59 5.20 -3.63
CA ILE A 94 -14.20 6.40 -3.03
C ILE A 94 -15.55 6.04 -2.41
N TYR A 95 -16.40 5.30 -3.12
CA TYR A 95 -17.69 4.84 -2.63
C TYR A 95 -17.56 3.96 -1.37
N MET A 96 -16.60 3.03 -1.35
CA MET A 96 -16.34 2.19 -0.18
C MET A 96 -15.80 2.98 1.01
N LEU A 97 -15.03 4.05 0.75
CA LEU A 97 -14.44 4.90 1.79
C LEU A 97 -15.38 6.01 2.28
N ARG A 98 -16.47 6.31 1.58
CA ARG A 98 -17.37 7.45 1.89
C ARG A 98 -17.84 7.49 3.34
N HIS A 99 -18.10 6.31 3.92
CA HIS A 99 -18.63 6.18 5.29
C HIS A 99 -17.52 6.23 6.36
N LYS A 100 -16.25 6.09 5.96
CA LYS A 100 -15.07 6.08 6.84
C LYS A 100 -14.17 7.31 6.64
N ALA A 101 -14.61 8.31 5.89
CA ALA A 101 -13.82 9.47 5.48
C ALA A 101 -13.60 10.51 6.61
N ARG A 102 -13.05 10.07 7.75
CA ARG A 102 -12.57 10.97 8.83
C ARG A 102 -11.06 10.84 8.99
N GLY A 103 -10.39 11.95 9.25
CA GLY A 103 -8.95 12.00 9.49
C GLY A 103 -8.12 11.57 8.27
N PRO A 104 -7.14 10.65 8.40
CA PRO A 104 -6.21 10.28 7.32
C PRO A 104 -6.90 9.58 6.13
N TYR A 105 -8.10 9.04 6.31
CA TYR A 105 -8.91 8.54 5.20
C TYR A 105 -9.43 9.65 4.28
N ALA A 106 -9.60 10.87 4.80
CA ALA A 106 -10.05 12.02 4.02
C ALA A 106 -8.97 12.51 3.04
N THR A 107 -7.70 12.55 3.46
CA THR A 107 -6.58 12.92 2.57
C THR A 107 -6.39 11.90 1.46
N PHE A 108 -6.49 10.61 1.78
CA PHE A 108 -6.47 9.53 0.80
C PHE A 108 -7.64 9.64 -0.20
N SER A 109 -8.86 9.87 0.29
CA SER A 109 -10.05 10.04 -0.58
C SER A 109 -9.96 11.30 -1.45
N ALA A 110 -9.36 12.39 -0.95
CA ALA A 110 -9.15 13.60 -1.72
C ALA A 110 -8.19 13.36 -2.91
N GLY A 111 -7.10 12.63 -2.68
CA GLY A 111 -6.20 12.21 -3.75
C GLY A 111 -6.92 11.39 -4.83
N LEU A 112 -7.74 10.43 -4.42
CA LEU A 112 -8.55 9.62 -5.35
C LEU A 112 -9.55 10.45 -6.16
N LEU A 113 -10.17 11.48 -5.57
CA LEU A 113 -11.06 12.39 -6.29
C LEU A 113 -10.32 13.15 -7.39
N VAL A 114 -9.08 13.59 -7.12
CA VAL A 114 -8.23 14.23 -8.13
C VAL A 114 -7.86 13.25 -9.25
N VAL A 115 -7.56 11.99 -8.91
CA VAL A 115 -7.32 10.93 -9.92
C VAL A 115 -8.57 10.68 -10.76
N ALA A 116 -9.77 10.65 -10.16
CA ALA A 116 -11.02 10.50 -10.88
C ALA A 116 -11.27 11.66 -11.86
N ALA A 117 -10.97 12.89 -11.44
CA ALA A 117 -11.02 14.06 -12.30
C ALA A 117 -10.02 13.96 -13.47
N ALA A 118 -8.78 13.51 -13.21
CA ALA A 118 -7.78 13.28 -14.25
C ALA A 118 -8.27 12.25 -15.28
N CYS A 119 -8.79 11.10 -14.83
CA CYS A 119 -9.34 10.08 -15.73
C CYS A 119 -10.50 10.63 -16.57
N SER A 120 -11.36 11.46 -15.96
CA SER A 120 -12.49 12.10 -16.67
C SER A 120 -11.99 13.08 -17.75
N CYS A 121 -10.96 13.88 -17.45
CA CYS A 121 -10.31 14.74 -18.44
C CYS A 121 -9.72 13.93 -19.61
N HIS A 122 -9.06 12.81 -19.34
CA HIS A 122 -8.50 11.98 -20.40
C HIS A 122 -9.58 11.28 -21.24
N ILE A 123 -10.68 10.83 -20.63
CA ILE A 123 -11.83 10.29 -21.38
C ILE A 123 -12.41 11.38 -22.29
N ALA A 124 -12.59 12.60 -21.77
CA ALA A 124 -13.04 13.73 -22.58
C ALA A 124 -12.08 14.06 -23.72
N TYR A 125 -10.76 14.01 -23.47
CA TYR A 125 -9.73 14.17 -24.49
C TYR A 125 -9.88 13.13 -25.61
N VAL A 126 -9.96 11.84 -25.28
CA VAL A 126 -10.12 10.75 -26.27
C VAL A 126 -11.40 10.94 -27.08
N VAL A 127 -12.52 11.27 -26.42
CA VAL A 127 -13.80 11.47 -27.10
C VAL A 127 -13.75 12.68 -28.03
N LEU A 128 -13.23 13.81 -27.56
CA LEU A 128 -13.19 15.05 -28.35
C LEU A 128 -12.18 14.97 -29.49
N PHE A 129 -11.02 14.34 -29.28
CA PHE A 129 -9.98 14.22 -30.30
C PHE A 129 -10.39 13.25 -31.41
N HIS A 130 -11.11 12.18 -31.08
CA HIS A 130 -11.46 11.15 -32.07
C HIS A 130 -12.81 11.38 -32.75
N PHE A 131 -13.80 11.95 -32.06
CA PHE A 131 -15.18 12.09 -32.57
C PHE A 131 -15.60 13.53 -32.90
N SER A 132 -14.76 14.53 -32.62
CA SER A 132 -15.07 15.95 -32.85
C SER A 132 -13.92 16.64 -33.59
N PRO A 133 -14.18 17.64 -34.43
CA PRO A 133 -13.13 18.41 -35.11
C PRO A 133 -12.42 19.42 -34.19
N TRP A 134 -12.40 19.19 -32.88
CA TRP A 134 -11.98 20.17 -31.86
C TRP A 134 -10.61 19.84 -31.27
N ASP A 135 -9.66 19.48 -32.11
CA ASP A 135 -8.34 18.95 -31.71
C ASP A 135 -7.58 19.89 -30.77
N ALA A 136 -7.58 21.19 -31.06
CA ALA A 136 -6.89 22.19 -30.22
C ALA A 136 -7.49 22.27 -28.81
N PHE A 137 -8.82 22.16 -28.69
CA PHE A 137 -9.50 22.16 -27.40
C PHE A 137 -9.27 20.83 -26.67
N ALA A 138 -9.30 19.71 -27.39
CA ALA A 138 -9.00 18.39 -26.84
C ALA A 138 -7.56 18.34 -26.27
N GLN A 139 -6.57 18.84 -27.01
CA GLN A 139 -5.17 18.94 -26.55
C GLN A 139 -5.04 19.82 -25.30
N ALA A 140 -5.79 20.93 -25.23
CA ALA A 140 -5.81 21.77 -24.04
C ALA A 140 -6.29 20.98 -22.80
N ILE A 141 -7.36 20.18 -22.93
CA ILE A 141 -7.83 19.29 -21.86
C ILE A 141 -6.79 18.22 -21.54
N GLY A 142 -6.22 17.58 -22.57
CA GLY A 142 -5.18 16.56 -22.42
C GLY A 142 -3.96 17.06 -21.64
N SER A 143 -3.54 18.31 -21.85
CA SER A 143 -2.40 18.90 -21.13
C SER A 143 -2.58 19.00 -19.61
N TRP A 144 -3.83 18.99 -19.12
CA TRP A 144 -4.14 18.98 -17.69
C TRP A 144 -4.11 17.58 -17.08
N PHE A 145 -4.25 16.52 -17.90
CA PHE A 145 -4.31 15.14 -17.44
C PHE A 145 -3.08 14.80 -16.59
N ASP A 146 -1.86 14.97 -17.11
CA ASP A 146 -0.64 14.59 -16.40
C ASP A 146 -0.52 15.33 -15.07
N ARG A 147 -0.82 16.63 -15.06
CA ARG A 147 -0.75 17.45 -13.85
C ARG A 147 -1.70 16.95 -12.78
N LEU A 148 -2.96 16.71 -13.14
CA LEU A 148 -3.97 16.19 -12.22
C LEU A 148 -3.64 14.76 -11.78
N PHE A 149 -3.18 13.92 -12.71
CA PHE A 149 -2.88 12.52 -12.44
C PHE A 149 -1.72 12.39 -11.45
N TYR A 150 -0.58 13.04 -11.70
CA TYR A 150 0.58 13.00 -10.80
C TYR A 150 0.31 13.69 -9.47
N LEU A 151 -0.45 14.79 -9.46
CA LEU A 151 -0.88 15.43 -8.22
C LEU A 151 -1.77 14.50 -7.40
N GLY A 152 -2.79 13.90 -8.02
CA GLY A 152 -3.70 12.95 -7.40
C GLY A 152 -2.98 11.72 -6.86
N LEU A 153 -2.06 11.15 -7.64
CA LEU A 153 -1.21 10.03 -7.20
C LEU A 153 -0.33 10.41 -6.01
N SER A 154 0.29 11.59 -6.03
CA SER A 154 1.16 12.04 -4.94
C SER A 154 0.37 12.22 -3.63
N VAL A 155 -0.82 12.83 -3.71
CA VAL A 155 -1.71 12.99 -2.55
C VAL A 155 -2.21 11.64 -2.05
N THR A 156 -2.57 10.73 -2.96
CA THR A 156 -3.03 9.37 -2.62
C THR A 156 -1.91 8.57 -1.95
N ALA A 157 -0.70 8.62 -2.49
CA ALA A 157 0.49 7.96 -1.93
C ALA A 157 0.85 8.52 -0.54
N ALA A 158 0.83 9.84 -0.37
CA ALA A 158 1.03 10.46 0.94
C ALA A 158 -0.06 10.05 1.94
N GLY A 159 -1.33 10.04 1.53
CA GLY A 159 -2.44 9.58 2.36
C GLY A 159 -2.29 8.11 2.78
N TRP A 160 -1.88 7.25 1.84
CA TRP A 160 -1.59 5.84 2.11
C TRP A 160 -0.42 5.68 3.08
N LEU A 161 0.67 6.42 2.89
CA LEU A 161 1.83 6.40 3.77
C LEU A 161 1.46 6.84 5.18
N ILE A 162 0.67 7.90 5.34
CA ILE A 162 0.16 8.35 6.65
C ILE A 162 -0.68 7.26 7.30
N LEU A 163 -1.60 6.63 6.55
CA LEU A 163 -2.42 5.53 7.06
C LEU A 163 -1.54 4.35 7.51
N PHE A 164 -0.55 3.99 6.69
CA PHE A 164 0.38 2.91 6.98
C PHE A 164 1.20 3.20 8.25
N LEU A 165 1.85 4.36 8.34
CA LEU A 165 2.61 4.76 9.52
C LEU A 165 1.70 4.86 10.75
N SER A 166 0.49 5.39 10.65
CA SER A 166 -0.42 5.51 11.80
C SER A 166 -0.77 4.15 12.42
N LYS A 167 -0.76 3.08 11.63
CA LYS A 167 -1.01 1.71 12.10
C LYS A 167 0.26 1.00 12.57
N GLN A 168 1.38 1.22 11.88
CA GLN A 168 2.64 0.55 12.21
C GLN A 168 3.38 1.20 13.39
N LEU A 169 3.34 2.53 13.52
CA LEU A 169 4.00 3.26 14.60
C LEU A 169 3.60 2.81 16.01
N PRO A 170 2.30 2.64 16.37
CA PRO A 170 1.95 2.16 17.70
C PRO A 170 2.44 0.72 17.94
N LYS A 171 2.41 -0.15 16.94
CA LYS A 171 2.93 -1.52 17.03
C LYS A 171 4.45 -1.52 17.26
N LEU A 172 5.18 -0.74 16.46
CA LEU A 172 6.64 -0.55 16.59
C LEU A 172 7.01 0.07 17.93
N ARG A 173 6.26 1.08 18.40
CA ARG A 173 6.49 1.73 19.69
C ARG A 173 6.34 0.76 20.85
N LEU A 174 5.30 -0.09 20.85
CA LEU A 174 5.11 -1.12 21.87
C LEU A 174 6.28 -2.11 21.87
N TRP A 175 6.70 -2.57 20.69
CA TRP A 175 7.85 -3.45 20.54
C TRP A 175 9.16 -2.82 21.03
N MET A 176 9.39 -1.55 20.72
CA MET A 176 10.59 -0.84 21.16
C MET A 176 10.62 -0.68 22.69
N ILE A 177 9.45 -0.46 23.33
CA ILE A 177 9.34 -0.43 24.80
C ILE A 177 9.67 -1.80 25.40
N ASP A 178 9.13 -2.88 24.84
CA ASP A 178 9.39 -4.24 25.33
C ASP A 178 10.88 -4.63 25.13
N ALA A 179 11.49 -4.29 23.99
CA ALA A 179 12.91 -4.49 23.72
C ALA A 179 13.81 -3.68 24.66
N LEU A 180 13.51 -2.40 24.89
CA LEU A 180 14.24 -1.55 25.85
C LEU A 180 14.13 -2.09 27.27
N TRP A 181 12.95 -2.56 27.67
CA TRP A 181 12.73 -3.14 29.00
C TRP A 181 13.53 -4.43 29.19
N LEU A 182 13.53 -5.34 28.22
CA LEU A 182 14.34 -6.57 28.25
C LEU A 182 15.84 -6.26 28.29
N THR A 183 16.28 -5.23 27.55
CA THR A 183 17.67 -4.77 27.57
C THR A 183 18.06 -4.24 28.95
N ALA A 184 17.20 -3.43 29.56
CA ALA A 184 17.42 -2.92 30.91
C ALA A 184 17.48 -4.06 31.95
N LEU A 185 16.61 -5.07 31.82
CA LEU A 185 16.62 -6.25 32.67
C LEU A 185 17.92 -7.05 32.49
N ARG A 186 18.35 -7.27 31.25
CA ARG A 186 19.62 -7.92 30.92
C ARG A 186 20.81 -7.17 31.50
N ILE A 187 20.83 -5.84 31.43
CA ILE A 187 21.88 -5.01 32.04
C ILE A 187 21.88 -5.19 33.56
N ARG A 188 20.71 -5.18 34.22
CA ARG A 188 20.63 -5.44 35.67
C ARG A 188 21.17 -6.81 36.05
N VAL A 189 20.80 -7.85 35.31
CA VAL A 189 21.22 -9.23 35.57
C VAL A 189 22.72 -9.43 35.32
N ASN A 190 23.27 -8.78 34.28
CA ASN A 190 24.70 -8.87 33.95
C ASN A 190 25.58 -7.88 34.71
N ALA A 191 25.02 -6.86 35.37
CA ALA A 191 25.77 -5.95 36.24
C ALA A 191 26.49 -6.71 37.36
N ASP A 192 25.97 -7.88 37.76
CA ASP A 192 26.59 -8.78 38.73
C ASP A 192 27.69 -9.68 38.14
N ARG A 193 27.88 -9.75 36.81
CA ARG A 193 28.74 -10.78 36.19
C ARG A 193 29.81 -10.33 35.18
N SER A 194 29.76 -9.14 34.57
CA SER A 194 30.92 -8.45 33.94
C SER A 194 30.52 -7.31 32.98
N ARG A 195 31.49 -6.42 32.73
CA ARG A 195 31.44 -5.08 32.15
C ARG A 195 31.46 -5.03 30.61
N VAL A 196 30.70 -5.89 29.90
CA VAL A 196 30.69 -5.89 28.41
C VAL A 196 29.36 -5.38 27.87
N SER A 197 29.45 -4.37 27.00
CA SER A 197 28.41 -3.47 26.47
C SER A 197 27.20 -4.17 25.81
N PRO A 198 26.09 -4.41 26.54
CA PRO A 198 24.92 -5.11 26.03
C PRO A 198 24.05 -4.21 25.12
N ALA A 199 24.21 -2.89 25.27
CA ALA A 199 23.41 -1.91 24.55
C ALA A 199 23.81 -1.82 23.07
N ARG A 200 25.09 -2.02 22.72
CA ARG A 200 25.56 -1.95 21.33
C ARG A 200 25.05 -3.12 20.48
N ASP A 201 24.94 -4.32 21.06
CA ASP A 201 24.42 -5.50 20.36
C ASP A 201 22.95 -5.34 19.99
N LEU A 202 22.16 -4.65 20.84
CA LEU A 202 20.74 -4.42 20.60
C LEU A 202 20.48 -3.50 19.39
N PHE A 203 21.37 -2.53 19.15
CA PHE A 203 21.25 -1.60 18.02
C PHE A 203 21.81 -2.17 16.72
N ASN A 204 22.60 -3.25 16.77
CA ASN A 204 23.28 -3.83 15.61
C ASN A 204 22.60 -5.10 15.10
N GLU A 205 21.71 -5.72 15.87
CA GLU A 205 20.88 -6.87 15.49
C GLU A 205 19.44 -6.41 15.13
N THR A 206 18.74 -7.20 14.31
CA THR A 206 17.30 -7.00 14.09
C THR A 206 16.56 -7.08 15.42
N LEU A 207 15.57 -6.20 15.62
CA LEU A 207 14.87 -6.04 16.90
C LEU A 207 14.30 -7.36 17.45
N GLU A 208 13.86 -8.24 16.56
CA GLU A 208 13.39 -9.60 16.86
C GLU A 208 14.51 -10.52 17.38
N ASN A 209 15.67 -10.56 16.71
CA ASN A 209 16.82 -11.33 17.19
C ASN A 209 17.32 -10.83 18.54
N GLY A 210 17.33 -9.50 18.74
CA GLY A 210 17.71 -8.89 20.01
C GLY A 210 16.79 -9.30 21.17
N VAL A 211 15.48 -9.40 20.92
CA VAL A 211 14.48 -9.88 21.89
C VAL A 211 14.67 -11.37 22.18
N TYR A 212 14.79 -12.22 21.17
CA TYR A 212 15.04 -13.66 21.34
C TYR A 212 16.31 -13.96 22.13
N LYS A 213 17.42 -13.30 21.77
CA LYS A 213 18.72 -13.49 22.43
C LYS A 213 18.65 -13.04 23.89
N SER A 214 17.91 -11.97 24.19
CA SER A 214 17.70 -11.50 25.56
C SER A 214 16.87 -12.50 26.38
N LEU A 215 15.80 -13.06 25.81
CA LEU A 215 15.00 -14.12 26.44
C LEU A 215 15.84 -15.37 26.74
N ILE A 216 16.65 -15.83 25.80
CA ILE A 216 17.55 -16.98 26.00
C ILE A 216 18.52 -16.73 27.16
N VAL A 217 19.12 -15.53 27.24
CA VAL A 217 20.03 -15.16 28.34
C VAL A 217 19.31 -15.15 29.69
N LEU A 218 18.08 -14.61 29.73
CA LEU A 218 17.25 -14.61 30.93
C LEU A 218 16.89 -16.02 31.40
N HIS A 219 16.49 -16.89 30.47
CA HIS A 219 16.14 -18.28 30.76
C HIS A 219 17.35 -19.08 31.27
N ASN A 220 18.52 -18.86 30.67
CA ASN A 220 19.79 -19.45 31.11
C ASN A 220 20.20 -18.96 32.50
N TYR A 221 19.96 -17.69 32.83
CA TYR A 221 20.24 -17.14 34.17
C TYR A 221 19.34 -17.79 35.23
N GLN A 222 18.03 -17.88 34.97
CA GLN A 222 17.08 -18.52 35.87
C GLN A 222 17.44 -20.00 36.13
N ARG A 223 17.82 -20.73 35.07
CA ARG A 223 18.26 -22.12 35.17
C ARG A 223 19.57 -22.28 35.92
N GLY A 224 20.53 -21.37 35.69
CA GLY A 224 21.86 -21.43 36.28
C GLY A 224 21.94 -21.02 37.75
N ASN A 225 21.11 -20.07 38.18
CA ASN A 225 21.14 -19.56 39.57
C ASN A 225 20.07 -20.17 40.47
N MET A 226 19.17 -21.03 39.95
CA MET A 226 18.04 -21.62 40.69
C MET A 226 17.14 -20.59 41.40
N THR A 227 17.22 -19.31 41.03
CA THR A 227 16.40 -18.23 41.55
C THR A 227 15.31 -17.91 40.54
N MET A 228 14.05 -18.03 40.96
CA MET A 228 12.94 -17.52 40.15
C MET A 228 12.94 -15.99 40.18
N PHE A 229 12.63 -15.37 39.04
CA PHE A 229 12.36 -13.94 39.01
C PHE A 229 11.11 -13.62 39.84
N PRO A 230 11.00 -12.40 40.40
CA PRO A 230 9.76 -11.97 41.06
C PRO A 230 8.56 -12.13 40.13
N GLU A 231 7.41 -12.55 40.66
CA GLU A 231 6.16 -12.72 39.89
C GLU A 231 5.84 -11.61 38.87
N PRO A 232 5.98 -10.29 39.18
CA PRO A 232 5.70 -9.24 38.19
C PRO A 232 6.65 -9.24 36.98
N VAL A 233 7.88 -9.73 37.15
CA VAL A 233 8.87 -9.85 36.07
C VAL A 233 8.56 -11.08 35.23
N GLN A 234 8.23 -12.19 35.86
CA GLN A 234 7.91 -13.45 35.19
C GLN A 234 6.61 -13.36 34.39
N GLY A 235 5.59 -12.68 34.92
CA GLY A 235 4.34 -12.42 34.20
C GLY A 235 4.51 -11.54 32.96
N ARG A 236 5.49 -10.63 32.96
CA ARG A 236 5.79 -9.80 31.79
C ARG A 236 6.61 -10.55 30.74
N ILE A 237 7.53 -11.42 31.16
CA ILE A 237 8.29 -12.31 30.26
C ILE A 237 7.35 -13.25 29.51
N SER A 238 6.43 -13.92 30.22
CA SER A 238 5.46 -14.83 29.59
C SER A 238 4.51 -14.12 28.62
N GLN A 239 4.11 -12.87 28.92
CA GLN A 239 3.35 -12.05 27.98
C GLN A 239 4.14 -11.70 26.71
N ILE A 240 5.46 -11.49 26.80
CA ILE A 240 6.32 -11.22 25.64
C ILE A 240 6.53 -12.51 24.83
N GLU A 241 6.76 -13.65 25.47
CA GLU A 241 6.86 -14.97 24.82
C GLU A 241 5.57 -15.30 24.06
N ALA A 242 4.41 -15.19 24.70
CA ALA A 242 3.11 -15.44 24.07
C ALA A 242 2.85 -14.51 22.86
N LYS A 243 3.35 -13.26 22.89
CA LYS A 243 3.26 -12.33 21.75
C LYS A 243 4.18 -12.74 20.58
N LEU A 244 5.35 -13.32 20.86
CA LEU A 244 6.26 -13.83 19.84
C LEU A 244 5.71 -15.10 19.21
N ASP A 245 5.25 -16.06 20.02
CA ASP A 245 4.72 -17.34 19.55
C ASP A 245 3.47 -17.17 18.68
N ALA A 246 2.65 -16.13 18.93
CA ALA A 246 1.48 -15.81 18.11
C ALA A 246 1.82 -15.22 16.71
N GLN A 247 3.09 -14.95 16.40
CA GLN A 247 3.52 -14.41 15.10
C GLN A 247 4.25 -15.40 14.20
N THR A 248 4.72 -16.52 14.74
CA THR A 248 5.27 -17.68 14.00
C THR A 248 4.17 -18.61 13.52
#